data_AF-A0A1V3QJG8-F1
#
_entry.id   AF-A0A1V3QJG8-F1
#
_cell.length_a   1.000
_cell.length_b   1.000
_cell.length_c   1.000
_cell.angle_alpha   90.00
_cell.angle_beta   90.00
_cell.angle_gamma   90.00
#
_symmetry.space_group_name_H-M   'P 1'
#
loop_
_entity.id
_entity.type
_entity.pdbx_description
1 polymer ?
#
loop_
_entity_poly.entity_id
_entity_poly.type
_entity_poly.pdbx_seq_one_letter_code
_entity_poly.pdbx_strand_id
1 'polypeptide(L)'
;MSNVIDFLEKMGQDAQLRHASAGEVELALAHAQLDPELQMAILAKDQQQLEAILGKEPMCCLLFPVKEGEEDSEEAPSKDDDEVTLQSSFYALASVG
;
A
#
# COMPACT_ATOMS: atom_id res chain seq x y z
N MET A 1 4.09 -4.01 -16.18
CA MET A 1 3.63 -3.36 -14.94
C MET A 1 2.72 -2.21 -15.34
N SER A 2 1.80 -1.78 -14.47
CA SER A 2 0.88 -0.69 -14.82
C SER A 2 1.66 0.62 -14.86
N ASN A 3 1.54 1.41 -15.94
CA ASN A 3 2.28 2.66 -16.13
C ASN A 3 2.18 3.60 -14.91
N VAL A 4 1.07 3.57 -14.18
CA VAL A 4 0.85 4.39 -12.98
C VAL A 4 1.66 3.92 -11.77
N ILE A 5 1.81 2.60 -11.58
CA ILE A 5 2.59 2.06 -10.46
C ILE A 5 4.07 2.39 -10.67
N ASP A 6 4.57 2.23 -11.91
CA ASP A 6 5.95 2.59 -12.27
C ASP A 6 6.23 4.09 -12.04
N PHE A 7 5.25 4.95 -12.36
CA PHE A 7 5.37 6.38 -12.09
C PHE A 7 5.38 6.70 -10.58
N LEU A 8 4.47 6.11 -9.80
CA LEU A 8 4.38 6.34 -8.35
C LEU A 8 5.61 5.79 -7.61
N GLU A 9 6.13 4.64 -8.05
CA GLU A 9 7.39 4.09 -7.56
C GLU A 9 8.54 5.07 -7.81
N LYS A 10 8.67 5.55 -9.06
CA LYS A 10 9.70 6.53 -9.42
C LYS A 10 9.56 7.81 -8.59
N MET A 11 8.34 8.32 -8.41
CA MET A 11 8.08 9.51 -7.58
C MET A 11 8.50 9.30 -6.11
N GLY A 12 8.36 8.09 -5.57
CA GLY A 12 8.76 7.75 -4.21
C GLY A 12 10.26 7.55 -4.02
N GLN A 13 10.94 6.99 -5.03
CA GLN A 13 12.38 6.69 -5.02
C GLN A 13 13.24 7.89 -5.43
N ASP A 14 12.76 8.70 -6.38
CA ASP A 14 13.49 9.85 -6.92
C ASP A 14 13.36 11.05 -5.98
N ALA A 15 14.45 11.42 -5.32
CA ALA A 15 14.50 12.56 -4.40
C ALA A 15 14.12 13.89 -5.07
N GLN A 16 14.35 14.05 -6.38
CA GLN A 16 13.95 15.26 -7.09
C GLN A 16 12.45 15.31 -7.26
N LEU A 17 11.80 14.22 -7.69
CA LEU A 17 10.34 14.17 -7.83
C LEU A 17 9.63 14.24 -6.47
N ARG A 18 10.22 13.66 -5.42
CA ARG A 18 9.70 13.72 -4.06
C ARG A 18 9.58 15.15 -3.52
N HIS A 19 10.48 16.04 -3.96
CA HIS A 19 10.54 17.44 -3.55
C HIS A 19 10.19 18.42 -4.69
N ALA A 20 9.73 17.90 -5.81
CA ALA A 20 9.37 18.68 -6.99
C ALA A 20 8.20 19.62 -6.70
N SER A 21 8.25 20.78 -7.33
CA SER A 21 7.11 21.68 -7.43
C SER A 21 5.97 21.05 -8.22
N ALA A 22 4.75 21.58 -8.08
CA ALA A 22 3.59 21.08 -8.81
C ALA A 22 3.80 21.08 -10.34
N GLY A 23 4.46 22.11 -10.90
CA GLY A 23 4.73 22.19 -12.33
C GLY A 23 5.77 21.18 -12.82
N GLU A 24 6.75 20.81 -11.98
CA GLU A 24 7.72 19.75 -12.30
C GLU A 24 7.05 18.36 -12.29
N VAL A 25 6.12 18.13 -11.35
CA VAL A 25 5.30 16.91 -11.33
C VAL A 25 4.37 16.84 -12.54
N GLU A 26 3.75 17.95 -12.92
CA GLU A 26 2.89 18.05 -14.10
C GLU A 26 3.67 17.72 -15.39
N LEU A 27 4.88 18.26 -15.53
CA LEU A 27 5.78 17.93 -16.64
C LEU A 27 6.11 16.43 -16.64
N ALA A 28 6.46 15.86 -15.49
CA ALA A 28 6.78 14.44 -15.37
C ALA A 28 5.58 13.54 -15.75
N LEU A 29 4.36 13.92 -15.35
CA LEU A 29 3.13 13.22 -15.71
C LEU A 29 2.82 13.29 -17.21
N ALA A 30 3.08 14.42 -17.86
CA ALA A 30 2.91 14.57 -19.30
C ALA A 30 3.81 13.59 -20.10
N HIS A 31 4.96 13.22 -19.54
CA HIS A 31 5.85 12.21 -20.13
C HIS A 31 5.49 10.76 -19.78
N ALA A 32 4.71 10.54 -18.72
CA ALA A 32 4.43 9.21 -18.16
C ALA A 32 3.39 8.38 -18.95
N GLN A 33 2.77 8.95 -20.00
CA GLN A 33 1.77 8.26 -20.85
C GLN A 33 0.65 7.60 -20.01
N LEU A 34 0.19 8.32 -18.98
CA LEU A 34 -0.94 7.93 -18.15
C LEU A 34 -2.24 8.46 -18.74
N ASP A 35 -3.35 7.81 -18.40
CA ASP A 35 -4.68 8.35 -18.68
C ASP A 35 -4.81 9.76 -18.07
N PRO A 36 -5.36 10.75 -18.80
CA PRO A 36 -5.61 12.09 -18.25
C PRO A 36 -6.33 12.10 -16.90
N GLU A 37 -7.25 11.16 -16.66
CA GLU A 37 -7.97 11.08 -15.38
C GLU A 37 -7.04 10.73 -14.21
N LEU A 38 -6.08 9.83 -14.44
CA LEU A 38 -5.03 9.48 -13.48
C LEU A 38 -4.08 10.66 -13.24
N GLN A 39 -3.71 11.40 -14.29
CA GLN A 39 -2.83 12.56 -14.15
C GLN A 39 -3.48 13.63 -13.26
N MET A 40 -4.77 13.91 -13.47
CA MET A 40 -5.52 14.87 -12.66
C MET A 40 -5.65 14.41 -11.20
N ALA A 41 -5.99 13.15 -10.96
CA ALA A 41 -6.09 12.60 -9.60
C ALA A 41 -4.75 12.72 -8.84
N ILE A 42 -3.62 12.44 -9.51
CA ILE A 42 -2.28 12.57 -8.93
C ILE A 42 -1.95 14.04 -8.63
N LEU A 43 -2.19 14.97 -9.57
CA LEU A 43 -1.92 16.40 -9.38
C LEU A 43 -2.75 17.02 -8.26
N ALA A 44 -4.02 16.63 -8.16
CA ALA A 44 -4.92 17.05 -7.10
C ALA A 44 -4.59 16.42 -5.73
N LYS A 45 -3.72 15.41 -5.69
CA LYS A 45 -3.47 14.54 -4.53
C LYS A 45 -4.76 13.90 -4.01
N ASP A 46 -5.68 13.60 -4.93
CA ASP A 46 -6.98 13.00 -4.60
C ASP A 46 -6.82 11.49 -4.47
N GLN A 47 -6.55 11.04 -3.25
CA GLN A 47 -6.41 9.62 -2.94
C GLN A 47 -7.68 8.83 -3.25
N GLN A 48 -8.87 9.37 -2.94
CA GLN A 48 -10.13 8.64 -3.14
C GLN A 48 -10.40 8.42 -4.62
N GLN A 49 -10.20 9.46 -5.44
CA GLN A 49 -10.37 9.34 -6.89
C GLN A 49 -9.34 8.37 -7.48
N LEU A 50 -8.08 8.45 -7.04
CA LEU A 50 -7.03 7.54 -7.50
C LEU A 50 -7.35 6.08 -7.13
N GLU A 51 -7.83 5.82 -5.92
CA GLU A 51 -8.26 4.49 -5.48
C GLU A 51 -9.45 3.97 -6.29
N ALA A 52 -10.43 4.83 -6.59
CA ALA A 52 -11.59 4.48 -7.41
C ALA A 52 -11.19 4.09 -8.85
N ILE A 53 -10.32 4.87 -9.49
CA ILE A 53 -9.81 4.59 -10.85
C ILE A 53 -9.02 3.27 -10.87
N LEU A 54 -8.21 3.02 -9.84
CA LEU A 54 -7.42 1.80 -9.72
C LEU A 54 -8.23 0.58 -9.26
N GLY A 55 -9.53 0.73 -8.98
CA GLY A 55 -10.39 -0.34 -8.48
C GLY A 55 -9.93 -0.89 -7.12
N LYS A 56 -9.30 -0.05 -6.30
CA LYS A 56 -8.75 -0.48 -5.02
C LYS A 56 -9.85 -0.56 -3.96
N GLU A 57 -9.87 -1.67 -3.24
CA GLU A 57 -10.76 -1.85 -2.10
C GLU A 57 -10.07 -1.44 -0.79
N PRO A 58 -10.83 -1.10 0.27
CA PRO A 58 -10.26 -0.83 1.59
C PRO A 58 -9.44 -2.04 2.08
N MET A 59 -8.14 -1.85 2.29
CA MET A 59 -7.27 -2.87 2.87
C MET A 59 -6.94 -2.55 4.32
N CYS A 60 -7.05 -3.54 5.21
CA CYS A 60 -6.57 -3.43 6.59
C CYS A 60 -5.28 -4.23 6.72
N CYS A 61 -4.16 -3.56 7.02
CA CYS A 61 -2.90 -4.21 7.36
C CYS A 61 -2.84 -4.44 8.87
N LEU A 62 -2.70 -5.70 9.29
CA LEU A 62 -2.38 -6.03 10.67
C LEU A 62 -0.86 -6.06 10.83
N LEU A 63 -0.33 -5.14 11.63
CA LEU A 63 1.07 -5.17 12.06
C LEU A 63 1.14 -5.86 13.41
N PHE A 64 1.79 -7.02 13.46
CA PHE A 64 2.08 -7.70 14.72
C PHE A 64 3.41 -7.18 15.28
N PRO A 65 3.47 -6.74 16.54
CA PRO A 65 4.72 -6.35 17.15
C PRO A 65 5.67 -7.55 17.21
N VAL A 66 6.92 -7.33 16.81
CA VAL A 66 7.98 -8.32 17.03
C VAL A 66 8.21 -8.41 18.54
N LYS A 67 8.16 -9.63 19.09
CA LYS A 67 8.61 -9.85 20.47
C LYS A 67 10.12 -9.68 20.50
N GLU A 68 10.61 -8.77 21.33
CA GLU A 68 12.05 -8.61 21.55
C GLU A 68 12.60 -9.91 22.17
N GLY A 69 13.42 -10.65 21.42
CA GLY A 69 14.20 -11.78 21.96
C GLY A 69 13.97 -13.17 21.35
N GLU A 70 13.19 -13.31 20.29
CA GLU A 70 13.13 -14.59 19.54
C GLU A 70 14.05 -14.49 18.31
N GLU A 71 15.18 -15.20 18.35
CA GLU A 71 16.04 -15.44 17.19
C GLU A 71 15.21 -16.20 16.14
N ASP A 72 15.18 -15.69 14.92
CA ASP A 72 14.44 -16.26 13.79
C ASP A 72 15.03 -17.64 13.45
N SER A 73 14.44 -18.69 14.02
CA SER A 73 14.68 -20.04 13.55
C SER A 73 13.88 -20.20 12.27
N GLU A 74 14.56 -20.05 11.13
CA GLU A 74 14.07 -20.33 9.77
C GLU A 74 13.40 -21.71 9.69
N GLU A 75 12.11 -21.78 10.02
CA GLU A 75 11.29 -22.96 9.81
C GLU A 75 10.57 -22.78 8.47
N ALA A 76 11.19 -23.32 7.43
CA ALA A 76 10.60 -23.37 6.10
C ALA A 76 9.21 -24.04 6.16
N PRO A 77 8.19 -23.52 5.45
CA PRO A 77 6.83 -24.00 5.59
C PRO A 77 6.71 -25.45 5.08
N SER A 78 6.40 -26.39 5.99
CA SER A 78 5.93 -27.71 5.59
C SER A 78 4.51 -27.60 5.07
N LYS A 79 4.30 -28.00 3.82
CA LYS A 79 2.97 -28.19 3.25
C LYS A 79 2.23 -29.29 4.01
N ASP A 80 1.14 -28.94 4.67
CA ASP A 80 0.00 -29.84 4.81
C ASP A 80 -1.30 -29.01 4.66
N ASP A 81 -2.08 -29.39 3.67
CA ASP A 81 -3.43 -28.93 3.38
C ASP A 81 -4.38 -29.53 4.43
N ASP A 82 -4.95 -28.73 5.35
CA ASP A 82 -6.18 -29.10 6.06
C ASP A 82 -6.95 -27.86 6.61
N GLU A 83 -8.15 -27.66 6.07
CA GLU A 83 -9.37 -27.06 6.63
C GLU A 83 -9.29 -25.75 7.47
N VAL A 84 -9.66 -24.62 6.85
CA VAL A 84 -9.95 -23.34 7.53
C VAL A 84 -11.19 -23.45 8.44
N THR A 85 -10.98 -23.78 9.71
CA THR A 85 -11.99 -23.55 10.74
C THR A 85 -11.86 -22.13 11.26
N LEU A 86 -12.70 -21.22 10.72
CA LEU A 86 -12.91 -19.87 11.27
C LEU A 86 -13.63 -19.96 12.63
N GLN A 87 -12.89 -20.30 13.69
CA GLN A 87 -13.38 -20.12 15.06
C GLN A 87 -13.09 -18.70 15.53
N SER A 88 -14.03 -17.83 15.15
CA SER A 88 -14.40 -16.62 15.89
C SER A 88 -14.31 -16.87 17.40
N SER A 89 -13.34 -16.23 18.04
CA SER A 89 -13.27 -16.13 19.50
C SER A 89 -13.05 -14.67 19.88
N PHE A 90 -14.16 -13.93 19.85
CA PHE A 90 -14.40 -12.78 20.70
C PHE A 90 -14.13 -13.15 22.17
N TYR A 91 -12.97 -12.80 22.73
CA TYR A 91 -12.73 -12.66 24.18
C TYR A 91 -11.47 -11.78 24.34
N ALA A 92 -11.37 -10.76 25.19
CA ALA A 92 -12.21 -10.31 26.28
C ALA A 92 -11.99 -8.80 26.51
N LEU A 93 -13.09 -8.08 26.82
CA LEU A 93 -13.01 -6.88 27.64
C LEU A 93 -12.51 -7.30 29.05
N ALA A 94 -11.45 -6.67 29.52
CA ALA A 94 -11.15 -6.51 30.95
C ALA A 94 -10.66 -5.06 31.11
N SER A 95 -11.54 -4.12 31.43
CA SER A 95 -11.95 -3.70 32.79
C SER A 95 -10.81 -3.14 33.63
N VAL A 96 -10.84 -1.82 33.80
CA VAL A 96 -10.49 -0.98 34.97
C VAL A 96 -9.25 -1.35 35.80
N GLY A 97 -8.32 -0.39 35.83
CA GLY A 97 -7.48 -0.04 36.97
C GLY A 97 -7.33 1.47 37.02
#